data_AF-A0A4D7E0K6-F1
#
_entry.id   AF-A0A4D7E0K6-F1
#
_cell.length_a   1.000
_cell.length_b   1.000
_cell.length_c   1.000
_cell.angle_alpha   90.00
_cell.angle_beta   90.00
_cell.angle_gamma   90.00
#
_symmetry.space_group_name_H-M   'P 1'
#
loop_
_entity.id
_entity.type
_entity.pdbx_description
1 polymer ?
#
loop_
_entity_poly.entity_id
_entity_poly.type
_entity_poly.pdbx_seq_one_letter_code
_entity_poly.pdbx_strand_id
1 'polypeptide(L)' 'MDNNRIEGAVRQAKGSIKEAAGKITGNVQMQAEGRAEKIAGQLQGKYGQTNDAFSRSLK' A
#
# COMPACT_ATOMS: atom_id res chain seq x y z
N MET A 1 2.40 13.12 14.40
CA MET A 1 2.76 12.06 13.44
C MET A 1 1.49 11.67 12.73
N ASP A 2 1.38 11.96 11.44
CA ASP A 2 0.13 11.86 10.69
C ASP A 2 -0.29 10.39 10.53
N ASN A 3 -1.49 10.04 10.99
CA ASN A 3 -2.06 8.69 10.93
C ASN A 3 -2.00 8.08 9.51
N ASN A 4 -2.10 8.93 8.48
CA ASN A 4 -2.03 8.52 7.07
C ASN A 4 -0.70 7.85 6.69
N ARG A 5 0.41 8.27 7.32
CA ARG A 5 1.75 7.73 7.05
C ARG A 5 1.96 6.37 7.71
N ILE A 6 1.37 6.19 8.89
CA ILE A 6 1.38 4.93 9.64
C ILE A 6 0.53 3.90 8.91
N GLU A 7 -0.66 4.29 8.43
CA GLU A 7 -1.57 3.39 7.73
C GLU A 7 -0.99 2.87 6.41
N GLY A 8 -0.28 3.73 5.66
CA GLY A 8 0.46 3.34 4.47
C GLY A 8 1.60 2.35 4.76
N ALA A 9 2.37 2.60 5.81
CA ALA A 9 3.46 1.71 6.24
C ALA A 9 2.92 0.34 6.70
N VAL A 10 1.81 0.32 7.44
CA VAL A 10 1.14 -0.91 7.89
C VAL A 10 0.64 -1.72 6.70
N ARG A 11 0.03 -1.09 5.69
CA ARG A 11 -0.39 -1.77 4.46
C ARG A 11 0.78 -2.34 3.67
N GLN A 12 1.89 -1.61 3.53
CA GLN A 12 3.09 -2.13 2.87
C GLN A 12 3.70 -3.33 3.60
N ALA A 13 3.72 -3.28 4.93
CA ALA A 13 4.18 -4.39 5.76
C ALA A 13 3.27 -5.61 5.59
N LYS A 14 1.94 -5.43 5.66
CA LYS A 14 0.96 -6.50 5.46
C LYS A 14 1.06 -7.17 4.09
N GLY A 15 1.20 -6.38 3.02
CA GLY A 15 1.37 -6.89 1.66
C GLY A 15 2.66 -7.69 1.50
N SER A 16 3.76 -7.23 2.10
CA SER A 16 5.04 -7.94 2.09
C SER A 16 4.97 -9.26 2.85
N ILE A 17 4.27 -9.30 3.99
CA ILE A 17 4.02 -10.52 4.75
C ILE A 17 3.15 -11.50 3.94
N LYS A 18 2.08 -11.03 3.29
CA LYS A 18 1.23 -11.87 2.42
C LYS A 18 2.02 -12.47 1.24
N GLU A 19 2.88 -11.68 0.60
CA GLU A 19 3.73 -12.16 -0.49
C GLU A 19 4.74 -13.22 0.00
N ALA A 20 5.39 -12.97 1.14
CA ALA A 20 6.35 -13.90 1.72
C ALA A 20 5.66 -15.21 2.15
N ALA A 21 4.53 -15.11 2.85
CA ALA A 21 3.73 -16.26 3.24
C ALA A 21 3.21 -17.03 2.02
N GLY A 22 2.76 -16.35 0.96
CA GLY A 22 2.32 -16.97 -0.30
C GLY A 22 3.46 -17.66 -1.05
N LYS A 23 4.69 -17.12 -1.01
CA LYS A 23 5.90 -17.80 -1.52
C LYS A 23 6.21 -19.07 -0.73
N ILE A 24 6.16 -19.01 0.59
CA ILE A 24 6.53 -20.13 1.47
C ILE A 24 5.50 -21.26 1.38
N THR A 25 4.20 -20.91 1.32
CA THR A 25 3.09 -21.88 1.25
C THR A 25 2.77 -22.33 -0.17
N GLY A 26 3.39 -21.75 -1.20
CA GLY A 26 3.07 -22.03 -2.61
C GLY A 26 1.69 -21.51 -3.05
N ASN A 27 1.05 -20.65 -2.27
CA ASN A 27 -0.27 -20.13 -2.57
C ASN A 27 -0.21 -18.93 -3.53
N VAL A 28 -0.53 -19.19 -4.80
CA VAL A 28 -0.52 -18.20 -5.89
C VAL A 28 -1.55 -17.09 -5.65
N GLN A 29 -2.72 -17.39 -5.06
CA GLN A 29 -3.72 -16.36 -4.73
C GLN A 29 -3.17 -15.36 -3.72
N MET A 30 -2.48 -15.86 -2.69
CA MET A 30 -1.93 -15.01 -1.63
C MET A 30 -0.80 -14.10 -2.13
N GLN A 31 0.03 -14.57 -3.07
CA GLN A 31 0.98 -13.71 -3.79
C GLN A 31 0.30 -12.67 -4.67
N ALA A 32 -0.74 -13.07 -5.41
CA ALA A 32 -1.47 -12.17 -6.29
C ALA A 32 -2.18 -11.06 -5.50
N GLU A 33 -2.83 -11.40 -4.39
CA GLU A 33 -3.41 -10.44 -3.44
C GLU A 33 -2.35 -9.49 -2.88
N GLY A 34 -1.20 -10.00 -2.42
CA GLY A 34 -0.14 -9.16 -1.87
C GLY A 34 0.44 -8.17 -2.87
N ARG A 35 0.62 -8.59 -4.14
CA ARG A 35 1.03 -7.70 -5.23
C ARG A 35 -0.04 -6.69 -5.60
N ALA A 36 -1.29 -7.11 -5.67
CA ALA A 36 -2.41 -6.22 -5.96
C ALA A 36 -2.56 -5.14 -4.88
N GLU A 37 -2.50 -5.52 -3.59
CA GLU A 37 -2.52 -4.58 -2.47
C GLU A 37 -1.34 -3.60 -2.49
N LYS A 38 -0.12 -4.05 -2.86
CA LYS A 38 1.03 -3.16 -3.04
C LYS A 38 0.82 -2.15 -4.17
N ILE A 39 0.29 -2.58 -5.31
CA ILE A 39 0.02 -1.70 -6.45
C ILE A 39 -1.08 -0.70 -6.09
N ALA A 40 -2.18 -1.16 -5.50
CA ALA A 40 -3.27 -0.31 -5.04
C ALA A 40 -2.81 0.69 -3.97
N GLY A 41 -1.97 0.26 -3.02
CA GLY A 41 -1.39 1.12 -1.99
C GLY A 41 -0.44 2.18 -2.55
N GLN A 42 0.38 1.83 -3.54
CA GLN A 42 1.24 2.80 -4.24
C GLN A 42 0.43 3.81 -5.06
N LEU A 43 -0.61 3.33 -5.75
CA LEU A 43 -1.53 4.19 -6.49
C LEU A 43 -2.27 5.15 -5.57
N GLN A 44 -2.81 4.65 -4.45
CA GLN A 44 -3.48 5.47 -3.44
C GLN A 44 -2.51 6.44 -2.77
N GLY A 45 -1.25 6.04 -2.53
CA GLY A 45 -0.21 6.92 -2.00
C GLY A 45 0.16 8.05 -2.97
N LYS A 46 0.31 7.75 -4.26
CA LYS A 46 0.57 8.76 -5.30
C LYS A 46 -0.64 9.68 -5.50
N TYR A 47 -1.85 9.14 -5.65
CA TYR A 47 -3.06 9.94 -5.79
C TYR A 47 -3.34 10.79 -4.56
N GLY A 48 -3.14 10.22 -3.36
CA GLY A 48 -3.22 10.94 -2.10
C GLY A 48 -2.23 12.09 -2.06
N GLN A 49 -0.96 11.85 -2.41
CA GLN A 49 0.07 12.88 -2.44
C GLN A 49 -0.20 13.98 -3.48
N THR A 50 -0.75 13.64 -4.65
CA THR A 50 -1.15 14.63 -5.67
C THR A 50 -2.33 15.47 -5.19
N ASN A 51 -3.36 14.85 -4.61
CA ASN A 51 -4.51 15.58 -4.04
C ASN A 51 -4.13 16.42 -2.83
N ASP A 52 -3.27 15.93 -1.94
CA ASP A 52 -2.74 16.68 -0.79
C ASP A 52 -1.93 17.89 -1.28
N ALA A 53 -1.06 17.70 -2.29
CA ALA A 53 -0.28 18.79 -2.87
C ALA A 53 -1.16 19.86 -3.54
N PHE A 54 -2.23 19.43 -4.22
CA PHE A 54 -3.20 20.34 -4.84
C PHE A 54 -4.04 21.09 -3.79
N SER A 55 -4.56 20.37 -2.80
CA SER A 55 -5.40 20.95 -1.74
C SER A 55 -4.60 21.93 -0.86
N ARG A 56 -3.32 21.64 -0.63
CA ARG A 56 -2.41 22.53 0.12
C ARG A 56 -1.95 23.75 -0.69
N SER A 57 -1.98 23.69 -2.03
CA SER A 57 -1.63 24.83 -2.89
C SER A 57 -2.83 25.76 -3.18
N LEU A 58 -4.05 25.32 -2.90
CA LEU A 58 -5.29 26.09 -3.08
C LEU A 58 -5.80 26.75 -1.79
N LYS A 59 -5.07 26.64 -0.69
CA LYS A 59 -5.39 27.24 0.62
C LYS A 59 -4.36 28.26 1.02
#